data_AF-A0A9D6HJ22-F1
#
_entry.id   AF-A0A9D6HJ22-F1
#
_cell.length_a   1.000
_cell.length_b   1.000
_cell.length_c   1.000
_cell.angle_alpha   90.00
_cell.angle_beta   90.00
_cell.angle_gamma   90.00
#
_symmetry.space_group_name_H-M   'P 1'
#
loop_
_entity.id
_entity.type
_entity.pdbx_description
1 polymer ?
#
loop_
_entity_poly.entity_id
_entity_poly.type
_entity_poly.pdbx_seq_one_letter_code
_entity_poly.pdbx_strand_id
1 'polypeptide(L)'
;MSAHRQGIGDLLAEGSQRAAQRLGRGSEAFLTTVKGMEMAMHDPRHMPVMRASYLMAPTGGDHMRQSGNRNGLRNQIELCHFLAYEDDQTLAILNAVTGWNATHEELVTTAHRGLTLARLYNLREGFSRADDRLPARFSEPLPKHAGVTREQQDKIVTDYYVEYGWDPQTGVPTAETIRALEIQEDAAFVTV
;
A
#
# COMPACT_ATOMS: atom_id res chain seq x y z
N MET A 1 -11.93 -19.97 -19.83
CA MET A 1 -11.29 -19.21 -20.93
C MET A 1 -10.04 -18.50 -20.46
N SER A 2 -10.08 -17.58 -19.49
CA SER A 2 -8.89 -16.83 -19.06
C SER A 2 -7.75 -17.70 -18.53
N ALA A 3 -8.06 -18.68 -17.67
CA ALA A 3 -7.05 -19.62 -17.14
C ALA A 3 -6.31 -20.43 -18.23
N HIS A 4 -6.93 -20.60 -19.41
CA HIS A 4 -6.34 -21.30 -20.55
C HIS A 4 -5.95 -20.35 -21.70
N ARG A 5 -6.07 -19.03 -21.49
CA ARG A 5 -5.81 -17.99 -22.50
C ARG A 5 -6.48 -18.25 -23.87
N GLN A 6 -7.74 -18.65 -23.84
CA GLN A 6 -8.51 -18.96 -25.05
C GLN A 6 -9.45 -17.82 -25.43
N GLY A 7 -9.40 -17.39 -26.70
CA GLY A 7 -10.23 -16.31 -27.23
C GLY A 7 -10.03 -15.01 -26.43
N ILE A 8 -11.13 -14.38 -25.99
CA ILE A 8 -11.07 -13.19 -25.13
C ILE A 8 -10.34 -13.45 -23.80
N GLY A 9 -10.23 -14.71 -23.38
CA GLY A 9 -9.52 -15.09 -22.16
C GLY A 9 -8.04 -14.73 -22.16
N ASP A 10 -7.37 -14.70 -23.32
CA ASP A 10 -5.96 -14.29 -23.39
C ASP A 10 -5.77 -12.83 -22.96
N LEU A 11 -6.65 -11.95 -23.44
CA LEU A 11 -6.68 -10.55 -23.05
C LEU A 11 -7.02 -10.37 -21.57
N LEU A 12 -8.06 -11.06 -21.08
CA LEU A 12 -8.52 -10.93 -19.69
C LEU A 12 -7.52 -11.48 -18.68
N ALA A 13 -6.66 -12.42 -19.07
CA ALA A 13 -5.60 -12.96 -18.22
C ALA A 13 -4.48 -11.94 -17.93
N GLU A 14 -4.42 -10.81 -18.65
CA GLU A 14 -3.47 -9.73 -18.39
C GLU A 14 -3.88 -8.81 -17.23
N GLY A 15 -5.06 -8.98 -16.64
CA GLY A 15 -5.59 -8.06 -15.63
C GLY A 15 -6.24 -6.82 -16.25
N SER A 16 -7.07 -6.13 -15.47
CA SER A 16 -8.01 -5.14 -15.99
C SER A 16 -7.31 -3.93 -16.60
N GLN A 17 -6.24 -3.42 -15.98
CA GLN A 17 -5.51 -2.24 -16.47
C GLN A 17 -4.91 -2.49 -17.87
N ARG A 18 -4.20 -3.61 -18.06
CA ARG A 18 -3.60 -3.96 -19.35
C ARG A 18 -4.66 -4.32 -20.38
N ALA A 19 -5.74 -4.99 -19.97
CA ALA A 19 -6.85 -5.30 -20.85
C ALA A 19 -7.53 -4.02 -21.37
N ALA A 20 -7.77 -3.03 -20.50
CA ALA A 20 -8.36 -1.75 -20.87
C ALA A 20 -7.48 -0.97 -21.86
N GLN A 21 -6.16 -0.88 -21.60
CA GLN A 21 -5.21 -0.24 -22.50
C GLN A 21 -5.22 -0.84 -23.92
N ARG A 22 -5.39 -2.17 -24.03
CA ARG A 22 -5.47 -2.86 -25.33
C ARG A 22 -6.85 -2.74 -25.99
N LEU A 23 -7.92 -2.78 -25.21
CA LEU A 23 -9.28 -2.61 -25.70
C LEU A 23 -9.56 -1.19 -26.18
N GLY A 24 -8.96 -0.21 -25.51
CA GLY A 24 -9.22 1.21 -25.70
C GLY A 24 -10.71 1.53 -25.50
N ARG A 25 -11.25 2.37 -26.40
CA ARG A 25 -12.69 2.75 -26.46
C ARG A 25 -13.21 3.40 -25.16
N GLY A 26 -12.32 4.01 -24.38
CA GLY A 26 -12.67 4.61 -23.09
C GLY A 26 -12.94 3.60 -21.98
N SER A 27 -12.52 2.34 -22.16
CA SER A 27 -12.67 1.29 -21.14
C SER A 27 -11.89 1.62 -19.86
N GLU A 28 -10.86 2.45 -19.95
CA GLU A 28 -10.05 2.97 -18.85
C GLU A 28 -10.90 3.71 -17.81
N ALA A 29 -12.02 4.32 -18.22
CA ALA A 29 -12.95 4.99 -17.32
C ALA A 29 -13.60 4.04 -16.31
N PHE A 30 -13.60 2.72 -16.57
CA PHE A 30 -14.18 1.70 -15.70
C PHE A 30 -13.17 1.01 -14.79
N LEU A 31 -11.88 1.37 -14.89
CA LEU A 31 -10.85 0.76 -14.06
C LEU A 31 -11.02 1.14 -12.59
N THR A 32 -10.88 0.12 -11.75
CA THR A 32 -10.80 0.24 -10.29
C THR A 32 -9.49 -0.38 -9.82
N THR A 33 -8.36 0.15 -10.31
CA THR A 33 -7.01 -0.35 -10.01
C THR A 33 -6.17 0.73 -9.33
N VAL A 34 -5.34 0.34 -8.37
CA VAL A 34 -4.28 1.20 -7.81
C VAL A 34 -2.95 0.49 -8.00
N LYS A 35 -1.97 1.19 -8.57
CA LYS A 35 -0.65 0.62 -8.96
C LYS A 35 -0.76 -0.66 -9.82
N GLY A 36 -1.79 -0.74 -10.66
CA GLY A 36 -2.03 -1.90 -11.53
C GLY A 36 -2.75 -3.10 -10.88
N MET A 37 -3.01 -3.06 -9.58
CA MET A 37 -3.74 -4.10 -8.85
C MET A 37 -5.22 -3.72 -8.70
N GLU A 38 -6.13 -4.66 -8.96
CA GLU A 38 -7.56 -4.48 -8.72
C GLU A 38 -7.85 -4.16 -7.25
N MET A 39 -8.68 -3.15 -7.03
CA MET A 39 -9.16 -2.80 -5.70
C MET A 39 -10.11 -3.88 -5.17
N ALA A 40 -10.04 -4.12 -3.85
CA ALA A 40 -10.98 -5.00 -3.16
C ALA A 40 -12.40 -4.41 -3.05
N MET A 41 -13.32 -5.20 -2.48
CA MET A 41 -14.76 -4.94 -2.39
C MET A 41 -15.14 -3.85 -1.35
N HIS A 42 -14.37 -2.77 -1.24
CA HIS A 42 -14.68 -1.64 -0.35
C HIS A 42 -14.60 -0.32 -1.11
N ASP A 43 -15.66 0.50 -1.02
CA ASP A 43 -15.71 1.79 -1.72
C ASP A 43 -15.03 2.89 -0.88
N PRO A 44 -13.94 3.52 -1.36
CA PRO A 44 -13.19 4.54 -0.63
C PRO A 44 -13.97 5.85 -0.43
N ARG A 45 -15.09 6.06 -1.15
CA ARG A 45 -16.00 7.20 -0.90
C ARG A 45 -16.73 7.05 0.42
N HIS A 46 -17.09 5.83 0.79
CA HIS A 46 -17.80 5.52 2.05
C HIS A 46 -16.85 5.15 3.19
N MET A 47 -15.69 4.55 2.90
CA MET A 47 -14.80 3.96 3.91
C MET A 47 -13.44 4.68 3.97
N PRO A 48 -13.27 5.74 4.79
CA PRO A 48 -12.03 6.49 4.89
C PRO A 48 -10.80 5.65 5.24
N VAL A 49 -10.96 4.60 6.05
CA VAL A 49 -9.81 3.75 6.41
C VAL A 49 -9.33 2.91 5.21
N MET A 50 -10.25 2.45 4.36
CA MET A 50 -9.90 1.75 3.12
C MET A 50 -9.30 2.70 2.10
N ARG A 51 -9.75 3.95 2.08
CA ARG A 51 -9.17 5.00 1.24
C ARG A 51 -7.66 5.14 1.48
N ALA A 52 -7.23 5.24 2.74
CA ALA A 52 -5.81 5.31 3.07
C ALA A 52 -5.05 4.03 2.67
N SER A 53 -5.63 2.86 2.92
CA SER A 53 -5.06 1.56 2.51
C SER A 53 -4.80 1.50 1.01
N TYR A 54 -5.79 1.83 0.18
CA TYR A 54 -5.62 1.78 -1.28
C TYR A 54 -4.60 2.78 -1.80
N LEU A 55 -4.53 3.98 -1.21
CA LEU A 55 -3.55 4.99 -1.60
C LEU A 55 -2.12 4.52 -1.28
N MET A 56 -1.92 3.96 -0.08
CA MET A 56 -0.58 3.79 0.51
C MET A 56 -0.05 2.37 0.54
N ALA A 57 -0.88 1.36 0.29
CA ALA A 57 -0.43 -0.03 0.29
C ALA A 57 0.69 -0.21 -0.75
N PRO A 58 1.82 -0.85 -0.37
CA PRO A 58 2.93 -1.08 -1.30
C PRO A 58 2.55 -1.94 -2.51
N THR A 59 1.55 -2.81 -2.36
CA THR A 59 1.13 -3.80 -3.36
C THR A 59 -0.04 -3.34 -4.25
N GLY A 60 -0.57 -2.13 -4.05
CA GLY A 60 -1.65 -1.55 -4.86
C GLY A 60 -3.02 -1.59 -4.18
N GLY A 61 -4.07 -2.04 -4.87
CA GLY A 61 -5.48 -2.05 -4.44
C GLY A 61 -5.83 -2.96 -3.25
N ASP A 62 -5.00 -3.01 -2.21
CA ASP A 62 -5.13 -3.88 -1.05
C ASP A 62 -6.02 -3.31 0.08
N HIS A 63 -6.72 -4.20 0.77
CA HIS A 63 -7.63 -3.90 1.88
C HIS A 63 -7.17 -4.49 3.23
N MET A 64 -6.04 -5.21 3.25
CA MET A 64 -5.46 -5.73 4.48
C MET A 64 -4.84 -4.62 5.34
N ARG A 65 -4.89 -3.36 4.87
CA ARG A 65 -4.37 -2.17 5.55
C ARG A 65 -2.89 -2.33 5.86
N GLN A 66 -2.12 -2.83 4.90
CA GLN A 66 -0.66 -2.97 4.97
C GLN A 66 0.08 -1.63 4.85
N SER A 67 -0.55 -0.55 5.33
CA SER A 67 0.01 0.80 5.40
C SER A 67 0.21 1.24 6.86
N GLY A 68 -0.08 0.38 7.83
CA GLY A 68 0.13 0.66 9.26
C GLY A 68 1.11 -0.32 9.89
N ASN A 69 1.89 0.13 10.88
CA ASN A 69 2.85 -0.73 11.57
C ASN A 69 2.22 -2.02 12.15
N ARG A 70 1.00 -1.97 12.69
CA ARG A 70 0.32 -3.17 13.23
C ARG A 70 0.15 -4.29 12.21
N ASN A 71 -0.40 -3.98 11.04
CA ASN A 71 -0.64 -4.98 9.99
C ASN A 71 0.61 -5.25 9.16
N GLY A 72 1.49 -4.26 9.00
CA GLY A 72 2.82 -4.44 8.43
C GLY A 72 3.61 -5.49 9.22
N LEU A 73 3.65 -5.35 10.54
CA LEU A 73 4.26 -6.33 11.43
C LEU A 73 3.66 -7.72 11.28
N ARG A 74 2.32 -7.84 11.33
CA ARG A 74 1.63 -9.13 11.21
C ARG A 74 2.02 -9.89 9.95
N ASN A 75 2.20 -9.22 8.82
CA ASN A 75 2.71 -9.88 7.61
C ASN A 75 4.17 -10.32 7.74
N GLN A 76 5.02 -9.52 8.39
CA GLN A 76 6.45 -9.83 8.58
C GLN A 76 6.68 -11.02 9.51
N ILE A 77 5.82 -11.22 10.51
CA ILE A 77 5.87 -12.38 11.41
C ILE A 77 4.91 -13.51 11.01
N GLU A 78 4.33 -13.43 9.80
CA GLU A 78 3.40 -14.41 9.20
C GLU A 78 2.18 -14.73 10.08
N LEU A 79 1.73 -13.76 10.88
CA LEU A 79 0.59 -13.92 11.76
C LEU A 79 -0.71 -13.58 11.03
N CYS A 80 -1.63 -14.55 10.99
CA CYS A 80 -2.93 -14.36 10.38
C CYS A 80 -3.69 -13.19 11.01
N HIS A 81 -4.18 -12.27 10.19
CA HIS A 81 -4.87 -11.06 10.65
C HIS A 81 -6.19 -11.37 11.38
N PHE A 82 -6.80 -12.54 11.11
CA PHE A 82 -8.07 -12.96 11.70
C PHE A 82 -7.94 -13.54 13.11
N LEU A 83 -6.73 -13.87 13.56
CA LEU A 83 -6.54 -14.30 14.95
C LEU A 83 -6.71 -13.13 15.93
N ALA A 84 -6.72 -11.89 15.42
CA ALA A 84 -7.06 -10.67 16.15
C ALA A 84 -6.31 -10.49 17.48
N TYR A 85 -5.10 -11.04 17.60
CA TYR A 85 -4.28 -10.85 18.80
C TYR A 85 -3.94 -9.38 19.03
N GLU A 86 -4.00 -8.97 20.29
CA GLU A 86 -3.48 -7.67 20.70
C GLU A 86 -1.94 -7.68 20.64
N ASP A 87 -1.36 -6.48 20.66
CA ASP A 87 0.08 -6.33 20.40
C ASP A 87 0.93 -7.03 21.49
N ASP A 88 0.48 -7.01 22.76
CA ASP A 88 1.12 -7.72 23.87
C ASP A 88 1.10 -9.24 23.68
N GLN A 89 -0.02 -9.78 23.18
CA GLN A 89 -0.14 -11.21 22.88
C GLN A 89 0.78 -11.59 21.72
N THR A 90 0.84 -10.74 20.70
CA THR A 90 1.74 -10.91 19.55
C THR A 90 3.20 -10.94 20.00
N LEU A 91 3.60 -10.01 20.86
CA LEU A 91 4.96 -9.98 21.42
C LEU A 91 5.26 -11.19 22.28
N ALA A 92 4.33 -11.60 23.15
CA ALA A 92 4.48 -12.78 23.99
C ALA A 92 4.65 -14.06 23.15
N ILE A 93 3.86 -14.22 22.08
CA ILE A 93 3.97 -15.34 21.14
C ILE A 93 5.34 -15.31 20.46
N LEU A 94 5.75 -14.16 19.91
CA LEU A 94 7.04 -14.03 19.23
C LEU A 94 8.18 -14.44 20.16
N ASN A 95 8.23 -13.87 21.37
CA ASN A 95 9.29 -14.16 22.33
C ASN A 95 9.27 -15.62 22.82
N ALA A 96 8.09 -16.21 23.00
CA ALA A 96 7.97 -17.62 23.39
C ALA A 96 8.48 -18.57 22.30
N VAL A 97 8.27 -18.24 21.03
CA VAL A 97 8.70 -19.07 19.89
C VAL A 97 10.18 -18.87 19.57
N THR A 98 10.67 -17.63 19.56
CA THR A 98 12.00 -17.30 19.06
C THR A 98 13.07 -17.19 20.15
N GLY A 99 12.67 -16.91 21.39
CA GLY A 99 13.59 -16.61 22.48
C GLY A 99 14.32 -15.27 22.36
N TRP A 100 13.90 -14.38 21.45
CA TRP A 100 14.63 -13.14 21.13
C TRP A 100 14.55 -12.04 22.20
N ASN A 101 13.66 -12.16 23.19
CA ASN A 101 13.41 -11.12 24.19
C ASN A 101 13.16 -9.73 23.56
N ALA A 102 12.46 -9.71 22.42
CA ALA A 102 12.09 -8.50 21.71
C ALA A 102 11.21 -7.60 22.59
N THR A 103 11.17 -6.33 22.20
CA THR A 103 10.38 -5.26 22.81
C THR A 103 9.34 -4.71 21.83
N HIS A 104 8.30 -4.03 22.33
CA HIS A 104 7.32 -3.36 21.46
C HIS A 104 7.98 -2.33 20.52
N GLU A 105 9.00 -1.63 20.98
CA GLU A 105 9.73 -0.64 20.18
C GLU A 105 10.45 -1.31 18.99
N GLU A 106 11.08 -2.46 19.21
CA GLU A 106 11.70 -3.25 18.15
C GLU A 106 10.67 -3.78 17.15
N LEU A 107 9.47 -4.17 17.61
CA LEU A 107 8.39 -4.59 16.72
C LEU A 107 7.92 -3.44 15.82
N VAL A 108 7.70 -2.25 16.40
CA VAL A 108 7.29 -1.07 15.65
C VAL A 108 8.38 -0.66 14.66
N THR A 109 9.65 -0.63 15.09
CA THR A 109 10.80 -0.33 14.23
C THR A 109 10.91 -1.33 13.08
N THR A 110 10.72 -2.63 13.35
CA THR A 110 10.75 -3.68 12.32
C THR A 110 9.63 -3.51 11.30
N ALA A 111 8.41 -3.20 11.78
CA ALA A 111 7.28 -2.91 10.92
C ALA A 111 7.55 -1.71 9.99
N HIS A 112 8.03 -0.61 10.57
CA HIS A 112 8.36 0.62 9.87
C HIS A 112 9.49 0.40 8.85
N ARG A 113 10.52 -0.37 9.22
CA ARG A 113 11.62 -0.79 8.34
C ARG A 113 11.08 -1.52 7.11
N GLY A 114 10.27 -2.56 7.30
CA GLY A 114 9.73 -3.33 6.17
C GLY A 114 8.81 -2.51 5.25
N LEU A 115 7.97 -1.63 5.80
CA LEU A 115 7.14 -0.73 4.99
C LEU A 115 7.98 0.29 4.21
N THR A 116 9.05 0.81 4.82
CA THR A 116 9.97 1.76 4.17
C THR A 116 10.79 1.07 3.07
N LEU A 117 11.25 -0.16 3.30
CA LEU A 117 11.91 -0.98 2.28
C LEU A 117 10.97 -1.25 1.09
N ALA A 118 9.70 -1.54 1.34
CA ALA A 118 8.71 -1.71 0.27
C ALA A 118 8.49 -0.41 -0.51
N ARG A 119 8.52 0.76 0.15
CA ARG A 119 8.50 2.07 -0.52
C ARG A 119 9.74 2.28 -1.38
N LEU A 120 10.93 1.99 -0.87
CA LEU A 120 12.18 2.10 -1.62
C LEU A 120 12.16 1.18 -2.85
N TYR A 121 11.72 -0.07 -2.70
CA TYR A 121 11.53 -0.98 -3.82
C TYR A 121 10.63 -0.35 -4.89
N ASN A 122 9.46 0.16 -4.50
CA ASN A 122 8.52 0.79 -5.44
C ASN A 122 9.13 2.02 -6.14
N LEU A 123 9.87 2.87 -5.41
CA LEU A 123 10.59 4.02 -5.99
C LEU A 123 11.62 3.58 -7.02
N ARG A 124 12.40 2.53 -6.71
CA ARG A 124 13.40 1.95 -7.61
C ARG A 124 12.77 1.44 -8.91
N GLU A 125 11.61 0.80 -8.81
CA GLU A 125 10.86 0.26 -9.95
C GLU A 125 10.04 1.33 -10.71
N GLY A 126 10.15 2.60 -10.31
CA GLY A 126 9.57 3.74 -11.04
C GLY A 126 8.19 4.18 -10.56
N PHE A 127 7.66 3.62 -9.48
CA PHE A 127 6.50 4.22 -8.81
C PHE A 127 6.90 5.50 -8.08
N SER A 128 5.97 6.42 -7.98
CA SER A 128 6.19 7.72 -7.36
C SER A 128 4.96 8.17 -6.58
N ARG A 129 5.03 9.37 -5.97
CA ARG A 129 3.84 10.03 -5.42
C ARG A 129 2.68 10.13 -6.43
N ALA A 130 2.97 10.20 -7.74
CA ALA A 130 1.93 10.26 -8.77
C ALA A 130 1.07 8.98 -8.86
N ASP A 131 1.56 7.86 -8.32
CA ASP A 131 0.89 6.56 -8.33
C ASP A 131 0.10 6.28 -7.04
N ASP A 132 0.31 7.08 -6.00
CA ASP A 132 -0.44 7.05 -4.75
C ASP A 132 -1.77 7.80 -4.90
N ARG A 133 -2.62 7.30 -5.81
CA ARG A 133 -3.89 7.93 -6.20
C ARG A 133 -4.99 6.90 -6.43
N LEU A 134 -6.24 7.31 -6.19
CA LEU A 134 -7.40 6.53 -6.57
C LEU A 134 -7.75 6.74 -8.06
N PRO A 135 -8.42 5.77 -8.70
CA PRO A 135 -9.02 5.96 -10.02
C PRO A 135 -9.96 7.16 -10.09
N ALA A 136 -9.96 7.85 -11.23
CA ALA A 136 -10.69 9.11 -11.42
C ALA A 136 -12.19 9.01 -11.08
N ARG A 137 -12.81 7.85 -11.35
CA ARG A 137 -14.22 7.54 -11.04
C ARG A 137 -14.58 7.75 -9.57
N PHE A 138 -13.64 7.61 -8.64
CA PHE A 138 -13.93 7.83 -7.22
C PHE A 138 -14.08 9.32 -6.86
N SER A 139 -13.75 10.23 -7.78
CA SER A 139 -14.11 11.66 -7.67
C SER A 139 -15.59 11.91 -7.98
N GLU A 140 -16.28 10.97 -8.64
CA GLU A 140 -17.71 11.06 -8.93
C GLU A 140 -18.52 10.66 -7.70
N PRO A 141 -19.57 11.43 -7.33
CA PRO A 141 -20.40 11.12 -6.19
C PRO A 141 -21.31 9.91 -6.44
N LEU A 142 -21.70 9.25 -5.36
CA LEU A 142 -22.80 8.30 -5.29
C LEU A 142 -24.03 8.96 -4.66
N PRO A 143 -25.25 8.39 -4.80
CA PRO A 143 -26.46 8.94 -4.20
C PRO A 143 -26.38 9.25 -2.70
N LYS A 144 -25.54 8.52 -1.96
CA LYS A 144 -25.38 8.68 -0.50
C LYS A 144 -23.98 9.14 -0.05
N HIS A 145 -23.01 9.24 -0.96
CA HIS A 145 -21.62 9.51 -0.61
C HIS A 145 -20.98 10.47 -1.60
N ALA A 146 -20.33 11.52 -1.10
CA ALA A 146 -19.55 12.42 -1.94
C ALA A 146 -18.38 11.68 -2.62
N GLY A 147 -17.96 12.18 -3.77
CA GLY A 147 -16.69 11.76 -4.36
C GLY A 147 -15.51 12.17 -3.50
N VAL A 148 -14.38 11.49 -3.66
CA VAL A 148 -13.13 11.82 -2.97
C VAL A 148 -12.37 12.84 -3.79
N THR A 149 -12.21 14.06 -3.27
CA THR A 149 -11.51 15.12 -3.99
C THR A 149 -10.01 14.86 -4.08
N ARG A 150 -9.35 15.46 -5.08
CA ARG A 150 -7.89 15.41 -5.23
C ARG A 150 -7.18 15.92 -3.97
N GLU A 151 -7.67 17.02 -3.40
CA GLU A 151 -7.14 17.61 -2.17
C GLU A 151 -7.22 16.65 -0.98
N GLN A 152 -8.35 15.94 -0.82
CA GLN A 152 -8.51 14.94 0.24
C GLN A 152 -7.52 13.78 0.07
N GLN A 153 -7.29 13.32 -1.16
CA GLN A 153 -6.31 12.27 -1.43
C GLN A 153 -4.89 12.77 -1.15
N ASP A 154 -4.52 13.93 -1.69
CA ASP A 154 -3.18 14.51 -1.54
C ASP A 154 -2.85 14.78 -0.06
N LYS A 155 -3.85 15.20 0.74
CA LYS A 155 -3.68 15.36 2.19
C LYS A 155 -3.37 14.03 2.88
N ILE A 156 -4.13 12.97 2.60
CA ILE A 156 -3.89 11.64 3.21
C ILE A 156 -2.49 11.13 2.86
N VAL A 157 -2.08 11.26 1.59
CA VAL A 157 -0.75 10.83 1.13
C VAL A 157 0.35 11.63 1.81
N THR A 158 0.20 12.96 1.89
CA THR A 158 1.18 13.82 2.56
C THR A 158 1.27 13.55 4.06
N ASP A 159 0.14 13.44 4.75
CA ASP A 159 0.12 13.13 6.19
C ASP A 159 0.83 11.80 6.46
N TYR A 160 0.57 10.79 5.63
CA TYR A 160 1.25 9.49 5.71
C TYR A 160 2.76 9.61 5.54
N TYR A 161 3.23 10.34 4.51
CA TYR A 161 4.66 10.54 4.30
C TYR A 161 5.31 11.21 5.51
N VAL A 162 4.69 12.26 6.05
CA VAL A 162 5.18 12.96 7.24
C VAL A 162 5.25 12.02 8.44
N GLU A 163 4.19 11.23 8.69
CA GLU A 163 4.13 10.27 9.79
C GLU A 163 5.25 9.23 9.72
N TYR A 164 5.58 8.74 8.52
CA TYR A 164 6.63 7.75 8.30
C TYR A 164 8.03 8.36 8.13
N GLY A 165 8.18 9.68 8.28
CA GLY A 165 9.46 10.38 8.13
C GLY A 165 9.98 10.38 6.69
N TRP A 166 9.08 10.51 5.71
CA TRP A 166 9.38 10.61 4.29
C TRP A 166 9.12 12.04 3.80
N ASP A 167 9.76 12.42 2.70
CA ASP A 167 9.60 13.73 2.10
C ASP A 167 8.15 13.93 1.62
N PRO A 168 7.46 15.02 2.02
CA PRO A 168 6.05 15.21 1.73
C PRO A 168 5.76 15.44 0.25
N GLN A 169 6.74 15.83 -0.57
CA GLN A 169 6.52 16.13 -1.99
C GLN A 169 6.82 14.92 -2.90
N THR A 170 7.79 14.10 -2.51
CA THR A 170 8.32 13.00 -3.34
C THR A 170 7.95 11.64 -2.77
N GLY A 171 7.70 11.55 -1.46
CA GLY A 171 7.52 10.29 -0.74
C GLY A 171 8.80 9.46 -0.65
N VAL A 172 9.97 10.08 -0.84
CA VAL A 172 11.28 9.46 -0.62
C VAL A 172 11.58 9.48 0.88
N PRO A 173 11.96 8.35 1.51
CA PRO A 173 12.37 8.35 2.91
C PRO A 173 13.49 9.34 3.19
N THR A 174 13.40 10.11 4.28
CA THR A 174 14.44 11.10 4.61
C THR A 174 15.75 10.41 5.03
N ALA A 175 16.87 11.10 4.90
CA ALA A 175 18.17 10.58 5.35
C ALA A 175 18.19 10.26 6.86
N GLU A 176 17.38 10.96 7.66
CA GLU A 176 17.19 10.65 9.08
C GLU A 176 16.48 9.31 9.26
N THR A 177 15.34 9.11 8.60
CA THR A 177 14.60 7.85 8.63
C THR A 177 15.42 6.67 8.11
N ILE A 178 16.16 6.85 7.02
CA ILE A 178 17.04 5.81 6.45
C ILE A 178 18.09 5.36 7.47
N ARG A 179 18.72 6.30 8.19
CA ARG A 179 19.69 5.98 9.24
C ARG A 179 19.03 5.33 10.45
N ALA A 180 17.90 5.86 10.91
CA ALA A 180 17.19 5.36 12.08
C ALA A 180 16.68 3.92 11.87
N LEU A 181 16.31 3.57 10.63
CA LEU A 181 15.86 2.22 10.26
C LEU A 181 16.99 1.31 9.79
N GLU A 182 18.24 1.77 9.73
CA GLU A 182 19.42 0.96 9.35
C GLU A 182 19.31 0.33 7.94
N ILE A 183 18.82 1.10 6.96
CA ILE A 183 18.56 0.66 5.57
C ILE A 183 19.34 1.49 4.53
N GLN A 184 20.53 1.96 4.90
CA GLN A 184 21.37 2.82 4.04
C GLN A 184 21.74 2.13 2.73
N GLU A 185 22.09 0.84 2.77
CA GLU A 185 22.49 0.06 1.60
C GLU A 185 21.33 -0.07 0.61
N ASP A 186 20.12 -0.32 1.11
CA ASP A 186 18.90 -0.42 0.30
C ASP A 186 18.51 0.92 -0.34
N ALA A 187 18.85 2.03 0.31
CA ALA A 187 18.49 3.39 -0.13
C ALA A 187 19.55 4.06 -1.03
N ALA A 188 20.64 3.37 -1.39
CA ALA A 188 21.77 3.96 -2.11
C ALA A 188 21.40 4.67 -3.43
N PHE A 189 20.29 4.27 -4.07
CA PHE A 189 19.82 4.86 -5.34
C PHE A 189 19.02 6.17 -5.17
N VAL A 190 18.61 6.55 -3.95
CA VAL A 190 17.88 7.81 -3.68
C VAL A 190 18.72 8.84 -2.93
N THR A 191 19.85 8.43 -2.35
CA THR A 191 20.82 9.30 -1.71
C THR A 191 21.90 9.70 -2.72
N VAL A 192 21.73 10.85 -3.38
CA VAL A 192 22.80 11.61 -4.06
C VAL A 192 22.88 13.00 -3.44
#